data_AF-D0N1M9-F1
#
_entry.id   AF-D0N1M9-F1
#
_cell.length_a   1.000
_cell.length_b   1.000
_cell.length_c   1.000
_cell.angle_alpha   90.00
_cell.angle_beta   90.00
_cell.angle_gamma   90.00
#
_symmetry.space_group_name_H-M   'P 1'
#
loop_
_entity.id
_entity.type
_entity.pdbx_description
1 polymer ?
#
loop_
_entity_poly.entity_id
_entity_poly.type
_entity_poly.pdbx_seq_one_letter_code
_entity_poly.pdbx_strand_id
1 'polypeptide(L)'
;MDTYTFCTALGGEEANRQLRIHWATWVTEEDMKELAEAGVNSVRVPVGDWMFNPYEPYIGCTDGAVKELDRVIELAFKYNIEVLLDIHGLIGSQNGFDNSGMAAGIKWTSIGSTQPIGTTTFEHWPLRAAGWAGDFNLSTNSYNSLNYENLNHSLHTVTTLVDRYAEHPAIIGVEPVNEPWELTPIDMLKDYYWRSYKRVKARAPHWKFVLHDSFRFGAWNNPGTKADFFANACQQKYTIADMENERMPVIVGEWSLATDNCQMWLNGFNDNLPGFPKVQCRQTPCPVHSKYLGVGFPGTPLDVTKPIQGPYGTGQSGPSFEKCPITSNTTFGQQNEEEEVAFARALNLKKLNAYAVGHGWYFWNFKTEFGSRWNFLDLVRKGVFPKNVSNYHRSEERGVQPIDLTNGLDFACGNPDKKVDCTGLENRFNTLEERCDWAFNEYWHTHRQEGATCDFGGAAHLLAANKPSRVKRQEALVTPIGNLILMWCLGIAGLFAGVFVLVTLYSRYQRQNEYSPIRGENA
;
A
#
# COMPACT_ATOMS: atom_id res chain seq x y z
N MET A 1 11.67 14.83 -7.66
CA MET A 1 11.92 14.87 -9.10
C MET A 1 10.87 14.00 -9.72
N ASP A 2 10.12 14.58 -10.63
CA ASP A 2 8.97 14.02 -11.32
C ASP A 2 9.24 14.06 -12.84
N THR A 3 8.35 13.46 -13.62
CA THR A 3 8.52 13.39 -15.09
C THR A 3 8.49 14.77 -15.74
N TYR A 4 7.67 15.69 -15.23
CA TYR A 4 7.61 17.08 -15.70
C TYR A 4 8.98 17.76 -15.60
N THR A 5 9.62 17.69 -14.43
CA THR A 5 10.94 18.27 -14.17
C THR A 5 12.03 17.58 -14.98
N PHE A 6 11.95 16.25 -15.13
CA PHE A 6 12.85 15.47 -15.98
C PHE A 6 12.81 15.95 -17.44
N CYS A 7 11.61 16.06 -18.02
CA CYS A 7 11.43 16.56 -19.39
C CYS A 7 11.91 18.02 -19.54
N THR A 8 11.60 18.87 -18.57
CA THR A 8 12.02 20.28 -18.58
C THR A 8 13.55 20.41 -18.51
N ALA A 9 14.20 19.61 -17.66
CA ALA A 9 15.64 19.73 -17.41
C ALA A 9 16.50 19.20 -18.56
N LEU A 10 16.08 18.10 -19.19
CA LEU A 10 16.83 17.47 -20.29
C LEU A 10 16.41 17.98 -21.67
N GLY A 11 15.21 18.55 -21.80
CA GLY A 11 14.61 18.89 -23.08
C GLY A 11 14.11 17.65 -23.84
N GLY A 12 13.27 17.87 -24.86
CA GLY A 12 12.55 16.79 -25.54
C GLY A 12 13.44 15.70 -26.13
N GLU A 13 14.55 16.05 -26.78
CA GLU A 13 15.43 15.08 -27.47
C GLU A 13 16.15 14.14 -26.50
N GLU A 14 16.87 14.67 -25.52
CA GLU A 14 17.65 13.87 -24.58
C GLU A 14 16.74 13.08 -23.62
N ALA A 15 15.65 13.71 -23.16
CA ALA A 15 14.67 13.03 -22.32
C ALA A 15 14.04 11.83 -23.05
N ASN A 16 13.66 12.01 -24.33
CA ASN A 16 13.09 10.92 -25.12
C ASN A 16 14.07 9.80 -25.40
N ARG A 17 15.33 10.13 -25.70
CA ARG A 17 16.38 9.14 -25.89
C ARG A 17 16.53 8.24 -24.66
N GLN A 18 16.54 8.83 -23.47
CA GLN A 18 16.61 8.08 -22.21
C GLN A 18 15.35 7.27 -21.94
N LEU A 19 14.16 7.85 -22.13
CA LEU A 19 12.88 7.17 -21.92
C LEU A 19 12.70 5.98 -22.87
N ARG A 20 13.13 6.07 -24.13
CA ARG A 20 13.08 4.94 -25.07
C ARG A 20 13.93 3.76 -24.63
N ILE A 21 15.13 4.03 -24.09
CA ILE A 21 15.96 2.96 -23.53
C ILE A 21 15.25 2.34 -22.33
N HIS A 22 14.72 3.16 -21.42
CA HIS A 22 13.96 2.68 -20.27
C HIS A 22 12.75 1.81 -20.70
N TRP A 23 11.89 2.28 -21.61
CA TRP A 23 10.71 1.52 -22.05
C TRP A 23 11.07 0.19 -22.73
N ALA A 24 12.18 0.16 -23.49
CA ALA A 24 12.63 -1.04 -24.18
C ALA A 24 13.16 -2.12 -23.22
N THR A 25 13.64 -1.75 -22.03
CA THR A 25 14.32 -2.68 -21.12
C THR A 25 13.66 -2.84 -19.75
N TRP A 26 12.68 -1.99 -19.40
CA TRP A 26 12.01 -2.05 -18.10
C TRP A 26 10.94 -3.15 -18.03
N VAL A 27 10.12 -3.28 -19.08
CA VAL A 27 9.11 -4.33 -19.22
C VAL A 27 9.48 -5.21 -20.42
N THR A 28 10.08 -6.38 -20.14
CA THR A 28 10.49 -7.32 -21.19
C THR A 28 9.50 -8.47 -21.35
N GLU A 29 9.71 -9.29 -22.38
CA GLU A 29 8.92 -10.51 -22.55
C GLU A 29 9.13 -11.49 -21.40
N GLU A 30 10.36 -11.60 -20.91
CA GLU A 30 10.71 -12.46 -19.77
C GLU A 30 9.98 -12.04 -18.50
N ASP A 31 9.85 -10.73 -18.24
CA ASP A 31 9.07 -10.23 -17.10
C ASP A 31 7.60 -10.68 -17.22
N MET A 32 6.99 -10.55 -18.40
CA MET A 32 5.59 -10.93 -18.62
C MET A 32 5.38 -12.44 -18.51
N LYS A 33 6.33 -13.24 -19.00
CA LYS A 33 6.34 -14.69 -18.83
C LYS A 33 6.42 -15.09 -17.36
N GLU A 34 7.31 -14.47 -16.60
CA GLU A 34 7.48 -14.78 -15.18
C GLU A 34 6.23 -14.40 -14.37
N LEU A 35 5.57 -13.28 -14.69
CA LEU A 35 4.27 -12.93 -14.12
C LEU A 35 3.22 -14.02 -14.39
N ALA A 36 3.12 -14.51 -15.63
CA ALA A 36 2.20 -15.58 -15.99
C ALA A 36 2.51 -16.90 -15.25
N GLU A 37 3.79 -17.27 -15.14
CA GLU A 37 4.24 -18.46 -14.39
C GLU A 37 3.94 -18.37 -12.89
N ALA A 38 3.96 -17.16 -12.31
CA ALA A 38 3.54 -16.90 -10.94
C ALA A 38 2.01 -16.94 -10.75
N GLY A 39 1.25 -17.12 -11.83
CA GLY A 39 -0.21 -17.16 -11.83
C GLY A 39 -0.86 -15.78 -11.81
N VAL A 40 -0.18 -14.72 -12.25
CA VAL A 40 -0.80 -13.40 -12.47
C VAL A 40 -1.74 -13.50 -13.66
N ASN A 41 -2.97 -13.03 -13.49
CA ASN A 41 -4.02 -13.04 -14.53
C ASN A 41 -4.32 -11.64 -15.10
N SER A 42 -3.87 -10.58 -14.44
CA SER A 42 -4.06 -9.20 -14.89
C SER A 42 -2.93 -8.27 -14.43
N VAL A 43 -2.63 -7.25 -15.22
CA VAL A 43 -1.75 -6.13 -14.86
C VAL A 43 -2.50 -4.80 -14.92
N ARG A 44 -2.23 -3.92 -13.95
CA ARG A 44 -2.67 -2.52 -13.98
C ARG A 44 -1.52 -1.70 -14.57
N VAL A 45 -1.79 -0.94 -15.64
CA VAL A 45 -0.78 -0.19 -16.40
C VAL A 45 -1.04 1.31 -16.25
N PRO A 46 -0.24 2.00 -15.43
CA PRO A 46 -0.27 3.46 -15.31
C PRO A 46 0.11 4.14 -16.63
N VAL A 47 -0.68 5.13 -17.05
CA VAL A 47 -0.43 5.98 -18.21
C VAL A 47 -0.61 7.45 -17.86
N GLY A 48 0.19 8.33 -18.46
CA GLY A 48 0.01 9.78 -18.35
C GLY A 48 -0.90 10.32 -19.45
N ASP A 49 -1.69 11.34 -19.16
CA ASP A 49 -2.56 11.96 -20.16
C ASP A 49 -1.78 12.57 -21.34
N TRP A 50 -0.59 13.10 -21.08
CA TRP A 50 0.36 13.61 -22.06
C TRP A 50 0.76 12.58 -23.12
N MET A 51 0.59 11.28 -22.88
CA MET A 51 0.82 10.24 -23.89
C MET A 51 -0.22 10.30 -25.03
N PHE A 52 -1.46 10.69 -24.70
CA PHE A 52 -2.60 10.69 -25.64
C PHE A 52 -3.03 12.09 -26.06
N ASN A 53 -2.77 13.08 -25.21
CA ASN A 53 -3.07 14.49 -25.46
C ASN A 53 -1.85 15.35 -25.08
N PRO A 54 -0.79 15.40 -25.92
CA PRO A 54 0.49 15.98 -25.54
C PRO A 54 0.45 17.48 -25.27
N TYR A 55 1.19 17.92 -24.26
CA TYR A 55 1.42 19.33 -23.90
C TYR A 55 2.84 19.51 -23.36
N GLU A 56 3.35 20.75 -23.34
CA GLU A 56 4.70 21.04 -22.82
C GLU A 56 4.79 20.73 -21.31
N PRO A 57 5.92 20.19 -20.81
CA PRO A 57 7.18 19.86 -21.49
C PRO A 57 7.23 18.43 -22.07
N TYR A 58 6.09 17.72 -22.10
CA TYR A 58 6.05 16.31 -22.49
C TYR A 58 6.13 16.09 -24.01
N ILE A 59 5.83 17.13 -24.80
CA ILE A 59 6.01 17.14 -26.27
C ILE A 59 7.49 16.90 -26.59
N GLY A 60 7.77 15.95 -27.48
CA GLY A 60 9.14 15.52 -27.78
C GLY A 60 9.68 14.58 -26.71
N CYS A 61 9.57 14.93 -25.42
CA CYS A 61 10.05 14.12 -24.30
C CYS A 61 9.45 12.71 -24.29
N THR A 62 8.13 12.59 -24.45
CA THR A 62 7.40 11.31 -24.31
C THR A 62 6.95 10.70 -25.63
N ASP A 63 7.42 11.25 -26.75
CA ASP A 63 7.07 10.80 -28.09
C ASP A 63 7.37 9.31 -28.28
N GLY A 64 6.35 8.54 -28.67
CA GLY A 64 6.42 7.09 -28.84
C GLY A 64 5.96 6.27 -27.64
N ALA A 65 5.66 6.87 -26.49
CA ALA A 65 5.18 6.16 -25.31
C ALA A 65 3.95 5.27 -25.59
N VAL A 66 2.99 5.74 -26.42
CA VAL A 66 1.81 4.95 -26.80
C VAL A 66 2.18 3.70 -27.61
N LYS A 67 3.24 3.75 -28.44
CA LYS A 67 3.71 2.57 -29.18
C LYS A 67 4.32 1.52 -28.23
N GLU A 68 4.98 1.96 -27.17
CA GLU A 68 5.50 1.06 -26.15
C GLU A 68 4.38 0.47 -25.28
N LEU A 69 3.33 1.25 -25.01
CA LEU A 69 2.12 0.73 -24.39
C LEU A 69 1.47 -0.36 -25.25
N ASP A 70 1.35 -0.16 -26.58
CA ASP A 70 0.86 -1.19 -27.49
C ASP A 70 1.70 -2.48 -27.38
N ARG A 71 3.05 -2.35 -27.38
CA ARG A 71 3.96 -3.49 -27.21
C ARG A 71 3.71 -4.26 -25.91
N VAL A 72 3.51 -3.56 -24.79
CA VAL A 72 3.23 -4.18 -23.48
C VAL A 72 1.87 -4.87 -23.48
N ILE A 73 0.86 -4.28 -24.11
CA ILE A 73 -0.47 -4.87 -24.25
C ILE A 73 -0.42 -6.17 -25.08
N GLU A 74 0.35 -6.20 -26.17
CA GLU A 74 0.55 -7.40 -26.99
C GLU A 74 1.29 -8.51 -26.22
N LEU A 75 2.28 -8.15 -25.40
CA LEU A 75 2.92 -9.10 -24.49
C LEU A 75 1.92 -9.66 -23.48
N ALA A 76 1.11 -8.81 -22.84
CA ALA A 76 0.08 -9.28 -21.91
C ALA A 76 -0.90 -10.25 -22.60
N PHE A 77 -1.36 -9.91 -23.82
CA PHE A 77 -2.22 -10.78 -24.61
C PHE A 77 -1.58 -12.14 -24.91
N LYS A 78 -0.32 -12.15 -25.38
CA LYS A 78 0.43 -13.37 -25.69
C LYS A 78 0.52 -14.34 -24.50
N TYR A 79 0.60 -13.80 -23.28
CA TYR A 79 0.70 -14.58 -22.05
C TYR A 79 -0.64 -14.75 -21.31
N ASN A 80 -1.77 -14.41 -21.96
CA ASN A 80 -3.11 -14.50 -21.39
C ASN A 80 -3.26 -13.72 -20.06
N ILE A 81 -2.68 -12.52 -20.04
CA ILE A 81 -2.78 -11.56 -18.95
C ILE A 81 -3.68 -10.41 -19.41
N GLU A 82 -4.70 -10.11 -18.62
CA GLU A 82 -5.60 -8.99 -18.82
C GLU A 82 -4.92 -7.65 -18.45
N VAL A 83 -5.36 -6.55 -19.04
CA VAL A 83 -4.82 -5.20 -18.82
C VAL A 83 -5.91 -4.26 -18.34
N LEU A 84 -5.72 -3.70 -17.16
CA LEU A 84 -6.46 -2.54 -16.65
C LEU A 84 -5.65 -1.29 -16.94
N LEU A 85 -6.17 -0.39 -17.77
CA LEU A 85 -5.52 0.90 -18.02
C LEU A 85 -5.84 1.87 -16.89
N ASP A 86 -4.85 2.61 -16.42
CA ASP A 86 -5.02 3.58 -15.34
C ASP A 86 -4.43 4.92 -15.74
N ILE A 87 -5.28 5.95 -15.86
CA ILE A 87 -4.82 7.32 -16.15
C ILE A 87 -4.26 7.92 -14.87
N HIS A 88 -2.96 7.71 -14.70
CA HIS A 88 -2.23 7.91 -13.45
C HIS A 88 -1.69 9.32 -13.29
N GLY A 89 -1.51 10.05 -14.39
CA GLY A 89 -1.07 11.44 -14.40
C GLY A 89 -2.00 12.29 -15.23
N LEU A 90 -2.55 13.35 -14.63
CA LEU A 90 -3.39 14.33 -15.31
C LEU A 90 -2.71 15.70 -15.34
N ILE A 91 -3.05 16.50 -16.36
CA ILE A 91 -2.64 17.88 -16.50
C ILE A 91 -2.92 18.68 -15.22
N GLY A 92 -1.87 19.34 -14.71
CA GLY A 92 -1.90 20.08 -13.46
C GLY A 92 -1.83 19.23 -12.19
N SER A 93 -1.68 17.91 -12.30
CA SER A 93 -1.68 16.93 -11.21
C SER A 93 -3.00 16.86 -10.42
N GLN A 94 -3.49 15.64 -10.25
CA GLN A 94 -4.70 15.35 -9.46
C GLN A 94 -4.43 15.15 -7.97
N ASN A 95 -3.17 15.08 -7.53
CA ASN A 95 -2.80 14.78 -6.13
C ASN A 95 -1.55 15.51 -5.60
N GLY A 96 -0.78 16.13 -6.48
CA GLY A 96 0.47 16.82 -6.16
C GLY A 96 1.64 15.89 -5.83
N PHE A 97 1.53 14.59 -6.09
CA PHE A 97 2.61 13.63 -5.92
C PHE A 97 3.46 13.52 -7.19
N ASP A 98 4.70 13.05 -7.04
CA ASP A 98 5.60 12.82 -8.18
C ASP A 98 5.09 11.73 -9.13
N ASN A 99 4.37 10.72 -8.62
CA ASN A 99 3.75 9.67 -9.42
C ASN A 99 2.72 10.20 -10.44
N SER A 100 2.07 11.35 -10.17
CA SER A 100 1.17 12.00 -11.13
C SER A 100 1.89 12.69 -12.31
N GLY A 101 3.23 12.68 -12.32
CA GLY A 101 4.08 13.32 -13.31
C GLY A 101 4.50 14.75 -12.95
N MET A 102 3.80 15.43 -12.04
CA MET A 102 4.11 16.79 -11.62
C MET A 102 3.86 16.97 -10.11
N ALA A 103 4.91 16.93 -9.31
CA ALA A 103 4.82 17.12 -7.87
C ALA A 103 4.45 18.58 -7.55
N ALA A 104 3.54 18.76 -6.61
CA ALA A 104 3.13 20.08 -6.14
C ALA A 104 4.15 20.63 -5.14
N GLY A 105 4.57 21.88 -5.36
CA GLY A 105 5.30 22.71 -4.40
C GLY A 105 6.68 22.19 -4.03
N ILE A 106 7.73 22.88 -4.51
CA ILE A 106 9.07 22.79 -3.93
C ILE A 106 9.31 24.09 -3.18
N LYS A 107 9.56 23.99 -1.86
CA LYS A 107 9.96 25.15 -1.06
C LYS A 107 11.46 25.12 -0.85
N TRP A 108 12.19 25.99 -1.53
CA TRP A 108 13.59 26.23 -1.27
C TRP A 108 13.77 26.85 0.12
N THR A 109 14.60 26.23 0.95
CA THR A 109 14.86 26.68 2.33
C THR A 109 16.17 27.46 2.46
N SER A 110 16.91 27.70 1.37
CA SER A 110 18.10 28.56 1.33
C SER A 110 18.13 29.49 0.10
N ILE A 111 18.74 30.69 0.24
CA ILE A 111 18.61 31.82 -0.72
C ILE A 111 19.96 32.21 -1.40
N GLY A 112 21.10 31.64 -1.00
CA GLY A 112 22.41 31.87 -1.63
C GLY A 112 23.60 31.47 -0.74
N SER A 113 24.70 31.00 -1.32
CA SER A 113 25.90 30.49 -0.61
C SER A 113 27.17 31.30 -0.93
N THR A 114 27.96 31.63 0.10
CA THR A 114 29.30 32.25 -0.02
C THR A 114 30.41 31.52 0.77
N GLN A 115 30.18 30.28 1.21
CA GLN A 115 31.20 29.36 1.77
C GLN A 115 30.82 27.91 1.36
N PRO A 116 31.79 26.99 1.17
CA PRO A 116 31.86 26.13 -0.01
C PRO A 116 30.52 25.49 -0.37
N ILE A 117 30.02 25.85 -1.56
CA ILE A 117 29.12 25.09 -2.46
C ILE A 117 28.43 23.87 -1.81
N GLY A 118 27.11 23.97 -1.54
CA GLY A 118 26.23 22.88 -1.09
C GLY A 118 25.79 23.00 0.37
N THR A 119 24.60 23.52 0.67
CA THR A 119 23.35 22.81 0.37
C THR A 119 22.25 23.76 -0.10
N THR A 120 21.82 23.60 -1.35
CA THR A 120 20.46 23.98 -1.70
C THR A 120 19.54 23.00 -1.00
N THR A 121 18.85 23.46 0.05
CA THR A 121 17.88 22.65 0.78
C THR A 121 16.49 22.91 0.24
N PHE A 122 15.67 21.87 0.11
CA PHE A 122 14.26 22.02 -0.22
C PHE A 122 13.39 21.11 0.65
N GLU A 123 12.12 21.47 0.75
CA GLU A 123 11.08 20.63 1.32
C GLU A 123 10.18 20.13 0.17
N HIS A 124 9.99 18.81 0.09
CA HIS A 124 8.99 18.19 -0.77
C HIS A 124 7.60 18.21 -0.12
N TRP A 125 6.58 18.46 -0.96
CA TRP A 125 5.17 18.50 -0.58
C TRP A 125 4.86 19.36 0.67
N PRO A 126 5.47 20.56 0.84
CA PRO A 126 5.13 21.43 1.96
C PRO A 126 3.66 21.86 1.87
N LEU A 127 3.13 21.92 0.64
CA LEU A 127 1.77 22.28 0.29
C LEU A 127 1.35 21.38 -0.89
N ARG A 128 0.63 20.30 -0.60
CA ARG A 128 -0.01 19.50 -1.65
C ARG A 128 -1.19 20.27 -2.24
N ALA A 129 -1.35 20.19 -3.54
CA ALA A 129 -2.50 20.73 -4.25
C ALA A 129 -2.75 19.91 -5.52
N ALA A 130 -4.01 19.80 -5.93
CA ALA A 130 -4.40 19.21 -7.20
C ALA A 130 -4.79 20.31 -8.19
N GLY A 131 -3.81 20.75 -8.99
CA GLY A 131 -3.99 21.79 -10.01
C GLY A 131 -4.84 21.32 -11.19
N TRP A 132 -5.03 20.00 -11.34
CA TRP A 132 -6.03 19.42 -12.24
C TRP A 132 -7.44 19.97 -11.97
N ALA A 133 -7.82 20.05 -10.69
CA ALA A 133 -9.15 20.50 -10.28
C ALA A 133 -9.33 22.03 -10.37
N GLY A 134 -8.25 22.80 -10.17
CA GLY A 134 -8.28 24.26 -10.22
C GLY A 134 -7.30 24.94 -9.27
N ASP A 135 -7.57 26.22 -8.98
CA ASP A 135 -6.73 27.03 -8.09
C ASP A 135 -7.10 26.79 -6.62
N PHE A 136 -6.18 26.18 -5.86
CA PHE A 136 -6.40 25.81 -4.47
C PHE A 136 -5.92 26.89 -3.50
N ASN A 137 -6.82 27.31 -2.61
CA ASN A 137 -6.54 28.29 -1.58
C ASN A 137 -6.19 27.62 -0.25
N LEU A 138 -4.92 27.74 0.13
CA LEU A 138 -4.37 27.15 1.34
C LEU A 138 -4.92 27.78 2.64
N SER A 139 -5.34 29.05 2.59
CA SER A 139 -5.87 29.74 3.78
C SER A 139 -7.31 29.33 4.10
N THR A 140 -8.11 29.04 3.08
CA THR A 140 -9.52 28.62 3.25
C THR A 140 -9.72 27.11 3.11
N ASN A 141 -8.66 26.38 2.71
CA ASN A 141 -8.69 24.95 2.43
C ASN A 141 -9.78 24.58 1.39
N SER A 142 -9.89 25.40 0.34
CA SER A 142 -10.92 25.26 -0.71
C SER A 142 -10.44 25.78 -2.05
N TYR A 143 -11.13 25.43 -3.14
CA TYR A 143 -10.81 25.92 -4.49
C TYR A 143 -11.41 27.31 -4.72
N ASN A 144 -10.57 28.28 -5.12
CA ASN A 144 -11.04 29.61 -5.55
C ASN A 144 -11.79 29.53 -6.89
N SER A 145 -11.35 28.63 -7.76
CA SER A 145 -11.96 28.39 -9.07
C SER A 145 -11.70 26.95 -9.52
N LEU A 146 -12.60 26.41 -10.35
CA LEU A 146 -12.42 25.13 -11.01
C LEU A 146 -11.78 25.33 -12.39
N ASN A 147 -10.85 24.45 -12.76
CA ASN A 147 -10.22 24.48 -14.08
C ASN A 147 -10.91 23.51 -15.05
N TYR A 148 -11.94 24.00 -15.76
CA TYR A 148 -12.67 23.19 -16.73
C TYR A 148 -11.85 22.83 -17.97
N GLU A 149 -10.79 23.57 -18.30
CA GLU A 149 -9.90 23.22 -19.42
C GLU A 149 -9.13 21.94 -19.10
N ASN A 150 -8.55 21.85 -17.89
CA ASN A 150 -7.89 20.64 -17.40
C ASN A 150 -8.85 19.45 -17.33
N LEU A 151 -10.06 19.65 -16.78
CA LEU A 151 -11.07 18.59 -16.72
C LEU A 151 -11.48 18.09 -18.11
N ASN A 152 -11.66 19.00 -19.08
CA ASN A 152 -11.99 18.63 -20.45
C ASN A 152 -10.81 17.96 -21.17
N HIS A 153 -9.58 18.38 -20.89
CA HIS A 153 -8.37 17.73 -21.39
C HIS A 153 -8.32 16.27 -20.93
N SER A 154 -8.53 16.00 -19.65
CA SER A 154 -8.56 14.63 -19.11
C SER A 154 -9.72 13.80 -19.70
N LEU A 155 -10.91 14.39 -19.88
CA LEU A 155 -12.03 13.72 -20.56
C LEU A 155 -11.74 13.40 -22.02
N HIS A 156 -10.96 14.24 -22.71
CA HIS A 156 -10.49 13.96 -24.06
C HIS A 156 -9.52 12.78 -24.05
N THR A 157 -8.56 12.74 -23.13
CA THR A 157 -7.64 11.60 -22.93
C THR A 157 -8.41 10.30 -22.70
N VAL A 158 -9.42 10.28 -21.83
CA VAL A 158 -10.30 9.11 -21.64
C VAL A 158 -10.91 8.65 -22.96
N THR A 159 -11.41 9.59 -23.77
CA THR A 159 -12.03 9.27 -25.06
C THR A 159 -11.02 8.67 -26.04
N THR A 160 -9.86 9.32 -26.20
CA THR A 160 -8.79 8.89 -27.11
C THR A 160 -8.24 7.51 -26.74
N LEU A 161 -8.05 7.25 -25.44
CA LEU A 161 -7.60 5.96 -24.93
C LEU A 161 -8.63 4.86 -25.22
N VAL A 162 -9.91 5.09 -24.92
CA VAL A 162 -10.96 4.10 -25.16
C VAL A 162 -11.14 3.85 -26.66
N ASP A 163 -11.15 4.89 -27.50
CA ASP A 163 -11.31 4.74 -28.94
C ASP A 163 -10.20 3.89 -29.57
N ARG A 164 -8.97 4.04 -29.08
CA ARG A 164 -7.81 3.26 -29.54
C ARG A 164 -7.92 1.77 -29.17
N TYR A 165 -8.41 1.48 -27.97
CA TYR A 165 -8.19 0.19 -27.31
C TYR A 165 -9.45 -0.64 -27.11
N ALA A 166 -10.65 -0.09 -27.32
CA ALA A 166 -11.93 -0.73 -27.02
C ALA A 166 -12.15 -2.13 -27.64
N GLU A 167 -11.46 -2.45 -28.72
CA GLU A 167 -11.56 -3.74 -29.42
C GLU A 167 -10.45 -4.73 -29.07
N HIS A 168 -9.45 -4.29 -28.30
CA HIS A 168 -8.31 -5.13 -27.96
C HIS A 168 -8.69 -6.15 -26.86
N PRO A 169 -8.57 -7.46 -27.10
CA PRO A 169 -9.11 -8.50 -26.21
C PRO A 169 -8.43 -8.57 -24.84
N ALA A 170 -7.17 -8.14 -24.72
CA ALA A 170 -6.50 -8.11 -23.43
C ALA A 170 -7.00 -6.99 -22.51
N ILE A 171 -7.65 -5.94 -23.02
CA ILE A 171 -7.98 -4.77 -22.21
C ILE A 171 -9.36 -4.95 -21.60
N ILE A 172 -9.40 -4.93 -20.27
CA ILE A 172 -10.61 -5.24 -19.50
C ILE A 172 -11.31 -4.01 -18.95
N GLY A 173 -10.66 -2.85 -18.95
CA GLY A 173 -11.24 -1.67 -18.34
C GLY A 173 -10.29 -0.49 -18.23
N VAL A 174 -10.81 0.57 -17.61
CA VAL A 174 -10.07 1.79 -17.35
C VAL A 174 -10.40 2.39 -15.98
N GLU A 175 -9.39 2.94 -15.33
CA GLU A 175 -9.48 3.92 -14.24
C GLU A 175 -9.18 5.32 -14.83
N PRO A 176 -10.15 6.25 -14.82
CA PRO A 176 -10.01 7.51 -15.54
C PRO A 176 -9.24 8.59 -14.76
N VAL A 177 -8.93 8.35 -13.49
CA VAL A 177 -8.09 9.21 -12.64
C VAL A 177 -7.58 8.42 -11.43
N ASN A 178 -6.27 8.28 -11.29
CA ASN A 178 -5.65 7.68 -10.11
C ASN A 178 -5.62 8.66 -8.93
N GLU A 179 -6.00 8.23 -7.73
CA GLU A 179 -5.79 8.97 -6.47
C GLU A 179 -6.17 10.46 -6.50
N PRO A 180 -7.38 10.88 -6.94
CA PRO A 180 -7.75 12.28 -6.82
C PRO A 180 -7.63 12.75 -5.37
N TRP A 181 -7.01 13.93 -5.16
CA TRP A 181 -6.67 14.45 -3.85
C TRP A 181 -7.87 14.52 -2.91
N GLU A 182 -7.67 14.30 -1.60
CA GLU A 182 -8.76 14.22 -0.62
C GLU A 182 -9.60 15.52 -0.48
N LEU A 183 -9.06 16.66 -0.92
CA LEU A 183 -9.74 17.96 -0.92
C LEU A 183 -10.37 18.33 -2.27
N THR A 184 -10.32 17.44 -3.26
CA THR A 184 -10.99 17.63 -4.55
C THR A 184 -12.51 17.79 -4.32
N PRO A 185 -13.17 18.83 -4.86
CA PRO A 185 -14.60 19.03 -4.67
C PRO A 185 -15.42 17.82 -5.14
N ILE A 186 -16.16 17.20 -4.22
CA ILE A 186 -16.80 15.92 -4.46
C ILE A 186 -17.83 15.94 -5.60
N ASP A 187 -18.53 17.06 -5.78
CA ASP A 187 -19.53 17.21 -6.85
C ASP A 187 -18.87 17.31 -8.23
N MET A 188 -17.72 17.99 -8.31
CA MET A 188 -16.91 18.04 -9.53
C MET A 188 -16.36 16.66 -9.86
N LEU A 189 -15.82 15.96 -8.87
CA LEU A 189 -15.27 14.62 -9.06
C LEU A 189 -16.34 13.62 -9.52
N LYS A 190 -17.55 13.67 -8.94
CA LYS A 190 -18.70 12.87 -9.37
C LYS A 190 -19.12 13.19 -10.81
N ASP A 191 -19.17 14.47 -11.18
CA ASP A 191 -19.49 14.87 -12.56
C ASP A 191 -18.42 14.37 -13.54
N TYR A 192 -17.13 14.49 -13.20
CA TYR A 192 -16.03 13.94 -13.99
C TYR A 192 -16.19 12.43 -14.20
N TYR A 193 -16.37 11.65 -13.13
CA TYR A 193 -16.58 10.20 -13.24
C TYR A 193 -17.80 9.86 -14.09
N TRP A 194 -18.91 10.57 -13.93
CA TRP A 194 -20.12 10.31 -14.71
C TRP A 194 -19.91 10.60 -16.21
N ARG A 195 -19.19 11.67 -16.53
CA ARG A 195 -18.83 12.03 -17.90
C ARG A 195 -17.85 11.04 -18.52
N SER A 196 -16.87 10.56 -17.75
CA SER A 196 -15.94 9.50 -18.16
C SER A 196 -16.67 8.18 -18.37
N TYR A 197 -17.54 7.79 -17.43
CA TYR A 197 -18.35 6.57 -17.51
C TYR A 197 -19.18 6.54 -18.78
N LYS A 198 -19.90 7.62 -19.10
CA LYS A 198 -20.70 7.69 -20.33
C LYS A 198 -19.87 7.52 -21.61
N ARG A 199 -18.68 8.11 -21.67
CA ARG A 199 -17.75 7.99 -22.82
C ARG A 199 -17.27 6.55 -22.97
N VAL A 200 -16.80 5.95 -21.87
CA VAL A 200 -16.34 4.56 -21.84
C VAL A 200 -17.47 3.64 -22.26
N LYS A 201 -18.66 3.75 -21.66
CA LYS A 201 -19.78 2.85 -21.95
C LYS A 201 -20.38 3.01 -23.34
N ALA A 202 -20.25 4.19 -23.95
CA ALA A 202 -20.66 4.40 -25.34
C ALA A 202 -19.79 3.64 -26.34
N ARG A 203 -18.47 3.54 -26.09
CA ARG A 203 -17.51 2.93 -27.01
C ARG A 203 -17.11 1.49 -26.65
N ALA A 204 -17.02 1.20 -25.36
CA ALA A 204 -16.61 -0.08 -24.77
C ALA A 204 -17.57 -0.49 -23.63
N PRO A 205 -18.82 -0.88 -23.95
CA PRO A 205 -19.84 -1.16 -22.92
C PRO A 205 -19.46 -2.28 -21.94
N HIS A 206 -18.63 -3.22 -22.39
CA HIS A 206 -18.17 -4.39 -21.63
C HIS A 206 -16.99 -4.09 -20.70
N TRP A 207 -16.29 -2.96 -20.86
CA TRP A 207 -15.15 -2.60 -20.02
C TRP A 207 -15.55 -2.37 -18.57
N LYS A 208 -14.76 -2.89 -17.63
CA LYS A 208 -14.80 -2.51 -16.22
C LYS A 208 -14.46 -1.02 -16.12
N PHE A 209 -15.19 -0.30 -15.29
CA PHE A 209 -14.97 1.12 -15.03
C PHE A 209 -14.61 1.27 -13.56
N VAL A 210 -13.36 1.60 -13.29
CA VAL A 210 -12.85 1.78 -11.93
C VAL A 210 -13.00 3.25 -11.58
N LEU A 211 -13.63 3.53 -10.44
CA LEU A 211 -13.77 4.89 -9.96
C LEU A 211 -12.50 5.29 -9.21
N HIS A 212 -12.21 4.60 -8.13
CA HIS A 212 -11.02 4.81 -7.32
C HIS A 212 -10.68 3.45 -6.72
N ASP A 213 -9.40 3.16 -6.60
CA ASP A 213 -8.92 1.93 -6.01
C ASP A 213 -8.55 2.05 -4.52
N SER A 214 -8.67 0.95 -3.78
CA SER A 214 -8.45 0.97 -2.34
C SER A 214 -6.96 0.80 -1.99
N PHE A 215 -6.28 1.88 -1.61
CA PHE A 215 -4.89 1.85 -1.10
C PHE A 215 -4.74 1.18 0.26
N ARG A 216 -3.81 0.23 0.38
CA ARG A 216 -3.59 -0.55 1.62
C ARG A 216 -2.12 -0.69 1.99
N PHE A 217 -1.43 0.44 2.17
CA PHE A 217 -0.03 0.49 2.58
C PHE A 217 0.18 0.53 4.09
N GLY A 218 1.12 -0.28 4.58
CA GLY A 218 1.59 -0.22 5.97
C GLY A 218 2.79 0.70 6.18
N ALA A 219 3.44 1.14 5.11
CA ALA A 219 4.73 1.83 5.13
C ALA A 219 4.74 3.16 5.90
N TRP A 220 3.62 3.87 5.92
CA TRP A 220 3.48 5.17 6.59
C TRP A 220 2.87 5.10 8.00
N ASN A 221 2.48 3.90 8.44
CA ASN A 221 1.98 3.69 9.79
C ASN A 221 3.05 4.05 10.84
N ASN A 222 2.62 4.35 12.06
CA ASN A 222 3.56 4.48 13.16
C ASN A 222 4.28 3.13 13.39
N PRO A 223 5.54 3.14 13.83
CA PRO A 223 6.23 1.92 14.20
C PRO A 223 5.39 1.11 15.20
N GLY A 224 5.27 -0.18 14.95
CA GLY A 224 4.48 -1.11 15.74
C GLY A 224 5.16 -2.47 15.81
N THR A 225 4.51 -3.42 16.46
CA THR A 225 4.98 -4.81 16.59
C THR A 225 4.59 -5.65 15.36
N LYS A 226 5.19 -6.85 15.20
CA LYS A 226 4.76 -7.82 14.17
C LYS A 226 3.26 -8.08 14.27
N ALA A 227 2.76 -8.25 15.50
CA ALA A 227 1.37 -8.53 15.79
C ALA A 227 0.45 -7.38 15.31
N ASP A 228 0.88 -6.12 15.42
CA ASP A 228 0.09 -4.98 14.96
C ASP A 228 -0.07 -4.97 13.43
N PHE A 229 1.01 -5.25 12.69
CA PHE A 229 0.95 -5.33 11.22
C PHE A 229 0.15 -6.55 10.76
N PHE A 230 0.27 -7.68 11.45
CA PHE A 230 -0.55 -8.86 11.16
C PHE A 230 -2.03 -8.61 11.45
N ALA A 231 -2.36 -8.05 12.62
CA ALA A 231 -3.73 -7.70 12.96
C ALA A 231 -4.34 -6.71 11.95
N ASN A 232 -3.57 -5.67 11.56
CA ASN A 232 -4.01 -4.72 10.54
C ASN A 232 -4.28 -5.40 9.20
N ALA A 233 -3.36 -6.25 8.72
CA ALA A 233 -3.54 -6.98 7.46
C ALA A 233 -4.84 -7.79 7.45
N CYS A 234 -5.15 -8.44 8.58
CA CYS A 234 -6.36 -9.24 8.72
C CYS A 234 -7.64 -8.39 8.78
N GLN A 235 -7.60 -7.26 9.50
CA GLN A 235 -8.75 -6.37 9.65
C GLN A 235 -9.15 -5.68 8.34
N GLN A 236 -8.27 -5.62 7.34
CA GLN A 236 -8.60 -5.06 6.02
C GLN A 236 -9.79 -5.77 5.35
N LYS A 237 -10.03 -7.05 5.68
CA LYS A 237 -11.16 -7.82 5.16
C LYS A 237 -12.51 -7.19 5.50
N TYR A 238 -12.66 -6.60 6.69
CA TYR A 238 -13.91 -5.96 7.10
C TYR A 238 -14.12 -4.65 6.37
N THR A 239 -13.05 -3.85 6.23
CA THR A 239 -13.16 -2.61 5.47
C THR A 239 -13.54 -2.88 4.02
N ILE A 240 -13.02 -3.96 3.43
CA ILE A 240 -13.42 -4.40 2.08
C ILE A 240 -14.88 -4.86 2.07
N ALA A 241 -15.28 -5.74 3.00
CA ALA A 241 -16.66 -6.21 3.11
C ALA A 241 -17.67 -5.07 3.31
N ASP A 242 -17.38 -4.12 4.20
CA ASP A 242 -18.21 -2.95 4.45
C ASP A 242 -18.35 -2.10 3.19
N MET A 243 -17.25 -1.86 2.46
CA MET A 243 -17.28 -1.12 1.20
C MET A 243 -18.10 -1.83 0.11
N GLU A 244 -18.02 -3.16 0.03
CA GLU A 244 -18.81 -3.96 -0.92
C GLU A 244 -20.30 -3.99 -0.58
N ASN A 245 -20.63 -4.13 0.71
CA ASN A 245 -22.00 -4.10 1.22
C ASN A 245 -22.67 -2.75 1.01
N GLU A 246 -21.89 -1.65 1.01
CA GLU A 246 -22.43 -0.33 0.79
C GLU A 246 -22.97 -0.17 -0.63
N ARG A 247 -22.16 -0.35 -1.70
CA ARG A 247 -22.66 -0.11 -3.08
C ARG A 247 -21.96 -0.80 -4.27
N MET A 248 -20.68 -1.17 -4.21
CA MET A 248 -19.93 -1.56 -5.41
C MET A 248 -18.86 -2.62 -5.14
N PRO A 249 -18.58 -3.53 -6.10
CA PRO A 249 -17.42 -4.41 -6.09
C PRO A 249 -16.12 -3.67 -5.75
N VAL A 250 -15.31 -4.20 -4.84
CA VAL A 250 -14.06 -3.58 -4.42
C VAL A 250 -12.87 -4.37 -4.94
N ILE A 251 -11.91 -3.66 -5.53
CA ILE A 251 -10.59 -4.18 -5.85
C ILE A 251 -9.56 -3.37 -5.04
N VAL A 252 -8.60 -4.06 -4.42
CA VAL A 252 -7.46 -3.41 -3.76
C VAL A 252 -6.43 -3.04 -4.83
N GLY A 253 -6.57 -1.88 -5.44
CA GLY A 253 -5.76 -1.53 -6.63
C GLY A 253 -4.31 -1.17 -6.35
N GLU A 254 -3.95 -0.86 -5.10
CA GLU A 254 -2.54 -0.74 -4.71
C GLU A 254 -2.26 -1.19 -3.28
N TRP A 255 -1.29 -2.08 -3.15
CA TRP A 255 -0.73 -2.49 -1.87
C TRP A 255 0.68 -3.07 -2.03
N SER A 256 1.45 -3.10 -0.94
CA SER A 256 2.77 -3.75 -0.90
C SER A 256 2.98 -4.46 0.43
N LEU A 257 4.12 -5.14 0.60
CA LEU A 257 4.53 -5.70 1.89
C LEU A 257 5.31 -4.70 2.74
N ALA A 258 5.48 -3.46 2.29
CA ALA A 258 6.28 -2.48 2.99
C ALA A 258 5.64 -2.09 4.34
N THR A 259 6.44 -2.15 5.40
CA THR A 259 6.07 -1.77 6.78
C THR A 259 6.82 -0.53 7.26
N ASP A 260 7.64 0.05 6.37
CA ASP A 260 8.45 1.23 6.61
C ASP A 260 8.63 1.95 5.26
N ASN A 261 9.18 3.15 5.34
CA ASN A 261 9.40 4.02 4.20
C ASN A 261 10.90 4.26 3.93
N CYS A 262 11.71 3.24 4.21
CA CYS A 262 13.16 3.30 4.00
C CYS A 262 13.57 3.17 2.53
N GLN A 263 12.67 2.70 1.66
CA GLN A 263 12.97 2.62 0.24
C GLN A 263 13.43 4.00 -0.27
N MET A 264 14.62 4.02 -0.87
CA MET A 264 15.24 5.24 -1.40
C MET A 264 14.24 6.03 -2.24
N TRP A 265 14.09 7.32 -1.92
CA TRP A 265 13.20 8.28 -2.58
C TRP A 265 11.70 7.93 -2.62
N LEU A 266 11.22 7.02 -1.75
CA LEU A 266 9.79 6.70 -1.68
C LEU A 266 8.90 7.91 -1.35
N ASN A 267 9.43 8.86 -0.57
CA ASN A 267 8.75 10.11 -0.23
C ASN A 267 9.28 11.30 -1.06
N GLY A 268 9.81 11.00 -2.25
CA GLY A 268 10.34 11.97 -3.18
C GLY A 268 11.87 11.97 -3.31
N PHE A 269 12.34 12.38 -4.49
CA PHE A 269 13.76 12.50 -4.83
C PHE A 269 14.58 13.31 -3.82
N ASN A 270 15.66 12.73 -3.29
CA ASN A 270 16.62 13.39 -2.39
C ASN A 270 16.04 14.08 -1.13
N ASP A 271 14.75 13.92 -0.82
CA ASP A 271 14.13 14.39 0.42
C ASP A 271 13.25 13.30 1.04
N ASN A 272 12.94 13.43 2.31
CA ASN A 272 11.92 12.62 2.96
C ASN A 272 10.89 13.56 3.59
N LEU A 273 9.64 13.11 3.67
CA LEU A 273 8.60 13.85 4.39
C LEU A 273 9.08 14.18 5.82
N PRO A 274 8.76 15.36 6.36
CA PRO A 274 9.11 15.69 7.75
C PRO A 274 8.62 14.60 8.73
N GLY A 275 9.52 14.15 9.60
CA GLY A 275 9.25 13.06 10.56
C GLY A 275 9.45 11.65 10.01
N PHE A 276 9.97 11.52 8.79
CA PHE A 276 10.29 10.26 8.15
C PHE A 276 11.78 10.14 7.75
N PRO A 277 12.36 8.92 7.69
CA PRO A 277 11.74 7.65 8.04
C PRO A 277 11.52 7.54 9.56
N LYS A 278 10.43 6.86 9.97
CA LYS A 278 10.09 6.69 11.39
C LYS A 278 10.92 5.59 12.08
N VAL A 279 11.78 4.91 11.33
CA VAL A 279 12.60 3.78 11.77
C VAL A 279 14.00 3.91 11.19
N GLN A 280 14.96 3.21 11.79
CA GLN A 280 16.31 3.15 11.24
C GLN A 280 16.35 2.25 10.00
N CYS A 281 16.87 2.80 8.90
CA CYS A 281 16.96 2.12 7.61
C CYS A 281 18.24 1.32 7.47
N ARG A 282 18.11 0.07 7.04
CA ARG A 282 19.20 -0.77 6.58
C ARG A 282 19.71 -0.25 5.23
N GLN A 283 21.02 -0.17 5.13
CA GLN A 283 21.74 0.26 3.94
C GLN A 283 22.23 -0.99 3.19
N THR A 284 21.98 -1.05 1.88
CA THR A 284 22.51 -2.10 0.99
C THR A 284 23.38 -1.45 -0.08
N PRO A 285 24.37 -2.12 -0.69
CA PRO A 285 25.04 -1.58 -1.87
C PRO A 285 24.01 -1.14 -2.92
N CYS A 286 24.12 0.11 -3.39
CA CYS A 286 23.30 0.63 -4.46
C CYS A 286 23.55 -0.16 -5.75
N PRO A 287 22.57 -0.26 -6.67
CA PRO A 287 22.79 -0.83 -7.99
C PRO A 287 23.60 0.13 -8.88
N VAL A 288 24.90 0.30 -8.58
CA VAL A 288 25.81 1.21 -9.32
C VAL A 288 26.05 0.77 -10.77
N HIS A 289 25.85 -0.51 -11.05
CA HIS A 289 25.77 -1.06 -12.38
C HIS A 289 24.29 -1.24 -12.72
N SER A 290 23.75 -0.37 -13.58
CA SER A 290 22.36 -0.51 -14.02
C SER A 290 22.18 -1.89 -14.65
N LYS A 291 21.26 -2.68 -14.08
CA LYS A 291 20.96 -4.02 -14.59
C LYS A 291 20.10 -3.99 -15.85
N TYR A 292 19.42 -2.88 -16.14
CA TYR A 292 18.45 -2.79 -17.24
C TYR A 292 18.70 -1.62 -18.21
N LEU A 293 19.32 -0.51 -17.81
CA LEU A 293 19.59 0.61 -18.73
C LEU A 293 20.75 0.33 -19.70
N GLY A 294 21.47 -0.77 -19.51
CA GLY A 294 22.55 -1.22 -20.39
C GLY A 294 23.86 -0.42 -20.21
N VAL A 295 24.90 -0.84 -20.95
CA VAL A 295 26.20 -0.17 -20.97
C VAL A 295 26.12 1.06 -21.88
N GLY A 296 26.57 2.23 -21.40
CA GLY A 296 26.61 3.47 -22.18
C GLY A 296 25.40 4.39 -22.01
N PHE A 297 24.44 4.04 -21.14
CA PHE A 297 23.42 4.99 -20.70
C PHE A 297 24.09 6.17 -19.97
N PRO A 298 23.70 7.44 -20.23
CA PRO A 298 24.32 8.59 -19.58
C PRO A 298 24.38 8.45 -18.06
N GLY A 299 25.58 8.59 -17.50
CA GLY A 299 25.79 8.42 -16.06
C GLY A 299 25.84 6.96 -15.58
N THR A 300 25.94 5.97 -16.48
CA THR A 300 26.16 4.55 -16.14
C THR A 300 27.51 4.01 -16.66
N PRO A 301 28.24 3.19 -15.87
CA PRO A 301 27.97 2.95 -14.45
C PRO A 301 28.10 4.25 -13.65
N LEU A 302 27.37 4.31 -12.53
CA LEU A 302 27.44 5.49 -11.66
C LEU A 302 28.90 5.70 -11.25
N ASP A 303 29.37 6.94 -11.40
CA ASP A 303 30.72 7.32 -11.00
C ASP A 303 30.78 7.38 -9.47
N VAL A 304 31.16 6.25 -8.86
CA VAL A 304 31.23 6.09 -7.40
C VAL A 304 32.26 7.00 -6.73
N THR A 305 33.14 7.63 -7.51
CA THR A 305 34.11 8.60 -7.00
C THR A 305 33.53 10.00 -6.83
N LYS A 306 32.36 10.27 -7.42
CA LYS A 306 31.67 11.56 -7.26
C LYS A 306 30.76 11.53 -6.03
N PRO A 307 30.73 12.62 -5.24
CA PRO A 307 29.72 12.75 -4.20
C PRO A 307 28.32 12.78 -4.85
N ILE A 308 27.30 12.42 -4.06
CA ILE A 308 25.92 12.66 -4.49
C ILE A 308 25.77 14.12 -4.90
N GLN A 309 25.00 14.34 -5.96
CA GLN A 309 24.66 15.67 -6.40
C GLN A 309 23.36 16.08 -5.72
N GLY A 310 23.38 17.29 -5.13
CA GLY A 310 22.20 17.94 -4.63
C GLY A 310 21.26 18.38 -5.77
N PRO A 311 20.16 19.06 -5.44
CA PRO A 311 19.83 19.55 -4.10
C PRO A 311 19.46 18.42 -3.13
N TYR A 312 19.53 18.71 -1.83
CA TYR A 312 19.17 17.77 -0.77
C TYR A 312 17.96 18.27 0.00
N GLY A 313 17.10 17.35 0.37
CA GLY A 313 16.00 17.59 1.25
C GLY A 313 16.38 17.84 2.70
N THR A 314 15.36 17.95 3.54
CA THR A 314 15.51 18.00 5.00
C THR A 314 15.60 16.61 5.63
N GLY A 315 15.13 15.56 4.92
CA GLY A 315 15.10 14.19 5.40
C GLY A 315 16.17 13.26 4.80
N GLN A 316 16.48 12.16 5.50
CA GLN A 316 17.33 11.10 4.96
C GLN A 316 16.52 10.22 4.01
N SER A 317 16.76 10.36 2.70
CA SER A 317 16.16 9.49 1.68
C SER A 317 17.10 9.12 0.53
N GLY A 318 18.29 9.73 0.47
CA GLY A 318 19.29 9.48 -0.56
C GLY A 318 20.36 8.47 -0.15
N PRO A 319 21.22 8.08 -1.10
CA PRO A 319 22.32 7.17 -0.82
C PRO A 319 23.34 7.75 0.17
N SER A 320 24.17 6.87 0.76
CA SER A 320 25.31 7.22 1.61
C SER A 320 26.48 6.29 1.30
N PHE A 321 27.58 6.84 0.79
CA PHE A 321 28.81 6.11 0.44
C PHE A 321 28.55 4.79 -0.31
N GLU A 322 27.98 4.89 -1.53
CA GLU A 322 27.60 3.75 -2.40
C GLU A 322 26.50 2.83 -1.84
N LYS A 323 25.89 3.16 -0.70
CA LYS A 323 24.78 2.39 -0.12
C LYS A 323 23.47 3.13 -0.22
N CYS A 324 22.40 2.37 -0.45
CA CYS A 324 21.05 2.85 -0.62
C CYS A 324 20.18 2.35 0.54
N PRO A 325 19.32 3.21 1.13
CA PRO A 325 18.34 2.77 2.10
C PRO A 325 17.24 1.94 1.40
N ILE A 326 16.77 0.88 2.04
CA ILE A 326 15.82 -0.04 1.39
C ILE A 326 14.67 -0.53 2.27
N THR A 327 14.96 -0.94 3.49
CA THR A 327 13.99 -1.43 4.48
C THR A 327 14.59 -1.22 5.87
N SER A 328 13.79 -1.32 6.92
CA SER A 328 14.32 -1.24 8.27
C SER A 328 15.26 -2.40 8.62
N ASN A 329 16.27 -2.10 9.45
CA ASN A 329 17.25 -3.08 9.93
C ASN A 329 16.73 -3.97 11.09
N THR A 330 15.78 -3.48 11.87
CA THR A 330 15.42 -4.09 13.17
C THR A 330 13.97 -3.92 13.57
N THR A 331 13.09 -3.38 12.70
CA THR A 331 11.70 -3.04 13.07
C THR A 331 10.99 -4.20 13.77
N PHE A 332 11.31 -5.45 13.42
CA PHE A 332 10.79 -6.61 14.13
C PHE A 332 11.84 -7.64 14.56
N GLY A 333 13.10 -7.22 14.71
CA GLY A 333 14.20 -8.05 15.21
C GLY A 333 14.71 -9.12 14.24
N GLN A 334 14.37 -9.08 12.94
CA GLN A 334 14.90 -10.00 11.95
C GLN A 334 16.42 -9.83 11.82
N GLN A 335 17.17 -10.92 11.92
CA GLN A 335 18.64 -10.90 11.90
C GLN A 335 19.25 -11.27 10.54
N ASN A 336 18.48 -11.96 9.69
CA ASN A 336 18.95 -12.52 8.43
C ASN A 336 17.84 -12.50 7.36
N GLU A 337 18.20 -12.88 6.14
CA GLU A 337 17.26 -12.90 5.01
C GLU A 337 16.16 -13.95 5.16
N GLU A 338 16.44 -15.10 5.79
CA GLU A 338 15.46 -16.17 6.01
C GLU A 338 14.32 -15.70 6.92
N GLU A 339 14.64 -15.04 8.03
CA GLU A 339 13.65 -14.45 8.94
C GLU A 339 12.84 -13.34 8.28
N GLU A 340 13.47 -12.56 7.39
CA GLU A 340 12.81 -11.51 6.64
C GLU A 340 11.82 -12.09 5.61
N VAL A 341 12.22 -13.13 4.88
CA VAL A 341 11.34 -13.87 3.96
C VAL A 341 10.19 -14.53 4.73
N ALA A 342 10.45 -15.13 5.89
CA ALA A 342 9.43 -15.74 6.72
C ALA A 342 8.40 -14.71 7.21
N PHE A 343 8.86 -13.54 7.67
CA PHE A 343 7.98 -12.43 8.05
C PHE A 343 7.15 -11.93 6.86
N ALA A 344 7.80 -11.64 5.73
CA ALA A 344 7.13 -11.15 4.53
C ALA A 344 6.07 -12.15 4.04
N ARG A 345 6.38 -13.45 4.06
CA ARG A 345 5.45 -14.53 3.70
C ARG A 345 4.24 -14.58 4.64
N ALA A 346 4.47 -14.50 5.95
CA ALA A 346 3.39 -14.50 6.93
C ALA A 346 2.47 -13.27 6.80
N LEU A 347 3.05 -12.09 6.53
CA LEU A 347 2.27 -10.86 6.27
C LEU A 347 1.49 -10.98 4.96
N ASN A 348 2.13 -11.52 3.92
CA ASN A 348 1.53 -11.70 2.60
C ASN A 348 0.29 -12.58 2.66
N LEU A 349 0.39 -13.77 3.26
CA LEU A 349 -0.75 -14.70 3.34
C LEU A 349 -1.96 -14.09 4.06
N LYS A 350 -1.72 -13.26 5.09
CA LYS A 350 -2.78 -12.53 5.80
C LYS A 350 -3.44 -11.46 4.93
N LYS A 351 -2.65 -10.68 4.21
CA LYS A 351 -3.16 -9.68 3.26
C LYS A 351 -3.95 -10.34 2.14
N LEU A 352 -3.40 -11.40 1.53
CA LEU A 352 -4.08 -12.15 0.48
C LEU A 352 -5.43 -12.69 0.99
N ASN A 353 -5.45 -13.37 2.15
CA ASN A 353 -6.69 -13.83 2.77
C ASN A 353 -7.71 -12.70 2.98
N ALA A 354 -7.28 -11.53 3.46
CA ALA A 354 -8.18 -10.39 3.62
C ALA A 354 -8.73 -9.86 2.27
N TYR A 355 -7.88 -9.80 1.24
CA TYR A 355 -8.27 -9.32 -0.09
C TYR A 355 -9.12 -10.31 -0.87
N ALA A 356 -9.07 -11.59 -0.50
CA ALA A 356 -9.92 -12.62 -1.10
C ALA A 356 -11.41 -12.34 -0.90
N VAL A 357 -11.78 -11.58 0.13
CA VAL A 357 -13.17 -11.15 0.36
C VAL A 357 -13.67 -10.31 -0.82
N GLY A 358 -12.83 -9.40 -1.32
CA GLY A 358 -13.19 -8.55 -2.45
C GLY A 358 -13.01 -9.22 -3.82
N HIS A 359 -13.06 -8.40 -4.87
CA HIS A 359 -12.97 -8.83 -6.26
C HIS A 359 -11.54 -8.90 -6.83
N GLY A 360 -10.51 -8.77 -5.98
CA GLY A 360 -9.11 -8.93 -6.37
C GLY A 360 -8.21 -7.82 -5.85
N TRP A 361 -6.98 -7.83 -6.33
CA TRP A 361 -5.94 -6.90 -5.89
C TRP A 361 -4.86 -6.71 -6.97
N TYR A 362 -4.17 -5.57 -6.92
CA TYR A 362 -2.96 -5.29 -7.70
C TYR A 362 -1.82 -4.90 -6.76
N PHE A 363 -0.70 -5.62 -6.87
CA PHE A 363 0.47 -5.38 -6.04
C PHE A 363 1.30 -4.23 -6.63
N TRP A 364 1.61 -3.24 -5.81
CA TRP A 364 2.51 -2.14 -6.15
C TRP A 364 3.94 -2.48 -5.68
N ASN A 365 4.88 -2.81 -6.59
CA ASN A 365 4.77 -2.92 -8.05
C ASN A 365 5.44 -4.23 -8.54
N PHE A 366 5.34 -4.55 -9.83
CA PHE A 366 5.87 -5.79 -10.40
C PHE A 366 7.41 -5.90 -10.23
N LYS A 367 8.14 -4.79 -10.37
CA LYS A 367 9.60 -4.72 -10.28
C LYS A 367 10.08 -3.34 -9.82
N THR A 368 11.22 -3.33 -9.13
CA THR A 368 12.06 -2.17 -8.80
C THR A 368 13.50 -2.46 -9.22
N GLU A 369 14.37 -1.46 -9.30
CA GLU A 369 15.78 -1.65 -9.68
C GLU A 369 16.54 -2.58 -8.71
N PHE A 370 16.15 -2.58 -7.44
CA PHE A 370 16.76 -3.41 -6.41
C PHE A 370 15.74 -3.81 -5.32
N GLY A 371 15.90 -5.04 -4.81
CA GLY A 371 14.85 -5.81 -4.15
C GLY A 371 14.43 -5.29 -2.78
N SER A 372 13.15 -4.97 -2.65
CA SER A 372 12.51 -4.53 -1.42
C SER A 372 11.12 -5.14 -1.30
N ARG A 373 10.37 -4.76 -0.26
CA ARG A 373 8.97 -5.18 -0.08
C ARG A 373 7.99 -4.55 -1.09
N TRP A 374 8.52 -3.83 -2.07
CA TRP A 374 7.83 -3.20 -3.20
C TRP A 374 8.04 -3.94 -4.53
N ASN A 375 8.82 -5.02 -4.56
CA ASN A 375 9.21 -5.74 -5.79
C ASN A 375 8.57 -7.12 -5.85
N PHE A 376 7.46 -7.25 -6.59
CA PHE A 376 6.70 -8.50 -6.68
C PHE A 376 7.55 -9.68 -7.19
N LEU A 377 8.27 -9.52 -8.30
CA LEU A 377 9.05 -10.61 -8.89
C LEU A 377 10.18 -11.09 -7.96
N ASP A 378 10.87 -10.19 -7.27
CA ASP A 378 11.86 -10.57 -6.24
C ASP A 378 11.22 -11.36 -5.08
N LEU A 379 10.03 -10.94 -4.63
CA LEU A 379 9.27 -11.63 -3.59
C LEU A 379 8.77 -13.02 -4.04
N VAL A 380 8.34 -13.16 -5.29
CA VAL A 380 7.97 -14.45 -5.89
C VAL A 380 9.19 -15.38 -5.93
N ARG A 381 10.34 -14.92 -6.44
CA ARG A 381 11.59 -15.71 -6.50
C ARG A 381 12.05 -16.19 -5.13
N LYS A 382 11.82 -15.38 -4.08
CA LYS A 382 12.12 -15.71 -2.68
C LYS A 382 11.09 -16.62 -2.02
N GLY A 383 10.00 -16.97 -2.69
CA GLY A 383 8.93 -17.82 -2.13
C GLY A 383 8.06 -17.11 -1.07
N VAL A 384 8.03 -15.78 -1.08
CA VAL A 384 7.12 -14.98 -0.23
C VAL A 384 5.68 -15.11 -0.72
N PHE A 385 5.48 -15.17 -2.03
CA PHE A 385 4.18 -15.45 -2.64
C PHE A 385 3.94 -16.95 -2.81
N PRO A 386 2.66 -17.40 -2.76
CA PRO A 386 2.29 -18.72 -3.23
C PRO A 386 2.75 -18.96 -4.67
N LYS A 387 2.98 -20.22 -5.05
CA LYS A 387 3.39 -20.58 -6.41
C LYS A 387 2.42 -20.09 -7.49
N ASN A 388 1.13 -20.06 -7.17
CA ASN A 388 0.09 -19.47 -8.01
C ASN A 388 -0.67 -18.44 -7.17
N VAL A 389 -0.50 -17.15 -7.49
CA VAL A 389 -1.08 -16.05 -6.72
C VAL A 389 -2.59 -15.88 -6.94
N SER A 390 -3.13 -16.37 -8.05
CA SER A 390 -4.58 -16.33 -8.33
C SER A 390 -5.34 -17.52 -7.75
N ASN A 391 -4.66 -18.59 -7.36
CA ASN A 391 -5.29 -19.82 -6.86
C ASN A 391 -4.51 -20.43 -5.69
N TYR A 392 -4.51 -19.71 -4.57
CA TYR A 392 -3.82 -20.12 -3.33
C TYR A 392 -4.76 -20.65 -2.24
N HIS A 393 -6.08 -20.66 -2.49
CA HIS A 393 -7.15 -20.98 -1.53
C HIS A 393 -8.00 -22.20 -1.92
N ARG A 394 -7.51 -23.16 -2.69
CA ARG A 394 -8.35 -24.29 -3.15
C ARG A 394 -8.61 -25.32 -2.03
N SER A 395 -9.38 -24.91 -1.02
CA SER A 395 -10.24 -25.74 -0.19
C SER A 395 -11.52 -24.94 0.13
N GLU A 396 -12.50 -25.11 -0.77
CA GLU A 396 -13.96 -25.08 -0.53
C GLU A 396 -14.70 -23.75 -0.27
N GLU A 397 -16.00 -23.82 -0.57
CA GLU A 397 -16.95 -22.74 -0.85
C GLU A 397 -17.17 -21.79 0.35
N ARG A 398 -17.39 -20.51 0.06
CA ARG A 398 -17.57 -19.47 1.09
C ARG A 398 -18.92 -19.60 1.79
N GLY A 399 -18.87 -20.24 2.96
CA GLY A 399 -19.85 -20.26 4.03
C GLY A 399 -19.32 -21.20 5.12
N VAL A 400 -19.29 -20.77 6.39
CA VAL A 400 -18.72 -21.60 7.47
C VAL A 400 -19.57 -22.84 7.65
N GLN A 401 -19.07 -23.98 7.18
CA GLN A 401 -19.67 -25.27 7.44
C GLN A 401 -19.21 -25.75 8.83
N PRO A 402 -19.99 -26.60 9.54
CA PRO A 402 -19.56 -27.19 10.81
C PRO A 402 -18.20 -27.93 10.72
N ILE A 403 -17.83 -28.40 9.52
CA ILE A 403 -16.52 -29.02 9.26
C ILE A 403 -15.38 -28.00 9.37
N ASP A 404 -15.58 -26.73 9.01
CA ASP A 404 -14.57 -25.68 9.08
C ASP A 404 -14.28 -25.28 10.53
N LEU A 405 -15.32 -25.23 11.37
CA LEU A 405 -15.19 -25.04 12.81
C LEU A 405 -14.38 -26.20 13.44
N THR A 406 -14.67 -27.43 13.04
CA THR A 406 -13.97 -28.62 13.55
C THR A 406 -12.51 -28.62 13.11
N ASN A 407 -12.22 -28.34 11.83
CA ASN A 407 -10.86 -28.25 11.30
C ASN A 407 -10.07 -27.12 11.97
N GLY A 408 -10.71 -25.96 12.18
CA GLY A 408 -10.10 -24.86 12.91
C GLY A 408 -9.78 -25.26 14.36
N LEU A 409 -10.71 -25.94 15.04
CA LEU A 409 -10.55 -26.38 16.42
C LEU A 409 -9.40 -27.38 16.53
N ASP A 410 -9.34 -28.37 15.63
CA ASP A 410 -8.25 -29.33 15.53
C ASP A 410 -6.91 -28.65 15.26
N PHE A 411 -6.87 -27.61 14.43
CA PHE A 411 -5.67 -26.82 14.20
C PHE A 411 -5.22 -26.07 15.47
N ALA A 412 -6.15 -25.39 16.15
CA ALA A 412 -5.84 -24.64 17.37
C ALA A 412 -5.37 -25.55 18.51
N CYS A 413 -5.95 -26.74 18.64
CA CYS A 413 -5.72 -27.70 19.70
C CYS A 413 -4.61 -28.72 19.40
N GLY A 414 -4.35 -28.98 18.12
CA GLY A 414 -3.39 -29.98 17.62
C GLY A 414 -2.00 -29.44 17.35
N ASN A 415 -1.72 -28.17 17.67
CA ASN A 415 -0.41 -27.55 17.45
C ASN A 415 0.69 -28.32 18.24
N PRO A 416 1.79 -28.75 17.58
CA PRO A 416 2.89 -29.51 18.20
C PRO A 416 3.50 -28.89 19.47
N ASP A 417 3.42 -27.58 19.62
CA ASP A 417 3.97 -26.88 20.79
C ASP A 417 3.12 -27.02 22.06
N LYS A 418 1.87 -27.52 21.94
CA LYS A 418 0.90 -27.73 23.03
C LYS A 418 0.70 -26.49 23.92
N LYS A 419 0.92 -25.28 23.41
CA LYS A 419 0.75 -24.07 24.21
C LYS A 419 -0.73 -23.72 24.47
N VAL A 420 -1.64 -24.27 23.68
CA VAL A 420 -3.10 -24.18 23.89
C VAL A 420 -3.59 -25.49 24.50
N ASP A 421 -4.08 -25.44 25.74
CA ASP A 421 -4.62 -26.62 26.43
C ASP A 421 -6.12 -26.78 26.15
N CYS A 422 -6.43 -27.63 25.17
CA CYS A 422 -7.80 -27.96 24.81
C CYS A 422 -8.39 -29.13 25.61
N THR A 423 -7.70 -29.64 26.65
CA THR A 423 -8.23 -30.77 27.41
C THR A 423 -9.53 -30.40 28.14
N GLY A 424 -10.56 -31.24 27.94
CA GLY A 424 -11.85 -31.07 28.60
C GLY A 424 -12.71 -29.92 28.07
N LEU A 425 -12.46 -29.41 26.85
CA LEU A 425 -13.31 -28.39 26.24
C LEU A 425 -14.77 -28.81 26.14
N GLU A 426 -15.03 -30.07 25.82
CA GLU A 426 -16.38 -30.65 25.81
C GLU A 426 -17.14 -30.54 27.13
N ASN A 427 -16.42 -30.45 28.26
CA ASN A 427 -17.02 -30.31 29.59
C ASN A 427 -17.14 -28.85 30.03
N ARG A 428 -16.42 -27.94 29.37
CA ARG A 428 -16.35 -26.50 29.71
C ARG A 428 -17.33 -25.66 28.88
N PHE A 429 -17.63 -26.10 27.67
CA PHE A 429 -18.42 -25.36 26.68
C PHE A 429 -19.43 -26.27 25.98
N ASN A 430 -20.67 -25.80 25.90
CA ASN A 430 -21.82 -26.62 25.50
C ASN A 430 -21.93 -26.76 23.97
N THR A 431 -21.50 -25.74 23.24
CA THR A 431 -21.61 -25.70 21.77
C THR A 431 -20.23 -25.82 21.12
N LEU A 432 -20.20 -26.27 19.85
CA LEU A 432 -18.95 -26.33 19.08
C LEU A 432 -18.39 -24.92 18.88
N GLU A 433 -19.26 -23.95 18.71
CA GLU A 433 -18.96 -22.54 18.53
C GLU A 433 -18.28 -21.95 19.77
N GLU A 434 -18.76 -22.24 20.98
CA GLU A 434 -18.13 -21.79 22.23
C GLU A 434 -16.74 -22.42 22.43
N ARG A 435 -16.57 -23.69 22.03
CA ARG A 435 -15.27 -24.37 22.08
C ARG A 435 -14.29 -23.74 21.10
N CYS A 436 -14.75 -23.49 19.87
CA CYS A 436 -14.00 -22.83 18.82
C CYS A 436 -13.62 -21.40 19.23
N ASP A 437 -14.57 -20.61 19.74
CA ASP A 437 -14.34 -19.25 20.22
C ASP A 437 -13.20 -19.19 21.25
N TRP A 438 -13.28 -20.04 22.28
CA TRP A 438 -12.22 -20.11 23.29
C TRP A 438 -10.89 -20.57 22.70
N ALA A 439 -10.87 -21.66 21.92
CA ALA A 439 -9.64 -22.23 21.38
C ALA A 439 -8.95 -21.27 20.40
N PHE A 440 -9.72 -20.59 19.57
CA PHE A 440 -9.23 -19.59 18.60
C PHE A 440 -8.66 -18.38 19.31
N ASN A 441 -9.37 -17.87 20.32
CA ASN A 441 -8.90 -16.77 21.13
C ASN A 441 -7.59 -17.12 21.86
N GLU A 442 -7.54 -18.26 22.55
CA GLU A 442 -6.32 -18.69 23.25
C GLU A 442 -5.16 -18.94 22.28
N TYR A 443 -5.41 -19.58 21.14
CA TYR A 443 -4.40 -19.78 20.11
C TYR A 443 -3.85 -18.47 19.58
N TRP A 444 -4.73 -17.51 19.25
CA TRP A 444 -4.31 -16.18 18.82
C TRP A 444 -3.44 -15.50 19.88
N HIS A 445 -3.89 -15.42 21.13
CA HIS A 445 -3.12 -14.74 22.19
C HIS A 445 -1.76 -15.38 22.44
N THR A 446 -1.71 -16.70 22.33
CA THR A 446 -0.50 -17.48 22.55
C THR A 446 0.51 -17.30 21.41
N HIS A 447 0.04 -17.21 20.16
CA HIS A 447 0.90 -17.22 18.97
C HIS A 447 0.92 -15.88 18.21
N ARG A 448 0.28 -14.83 18.69
CA ARG A 448 0.20 -13.53 17.97
C ARG A 448 1.57 -12.93 17.68
N GLN A 449 2.55 -13.16 18.56
CA GLN A 449 3.94 -12.71 18.33
C GLN A 449 4.68 -13.59 17.31
N GLU A 450 4.25 -14.83 17.13
CA GLU A 450 4.78 -15.82 16.21
C GLU A 450 4.05 -15.80 14.84
N GLY A 451 3.06 -14.93 14.69
CA GLY A 451 2.32 -14.74 13.45
C GLY A 451 1.12 -15.64 13.27
N ALA A 452 0.39 -15.93 14.36
CA ALA A 452 -0.85 -16.71 14.33
C ALA A 452 -1.83 -16.29 13.22
N THR A 453 -2.70 -17.24 12.86
CA THR A 453 -3.82 -16.97 11.96
C THR A 453 -4.89 -16.11 12.63
N CYS A 454 -5.50 -15.23 11.86
CA CYS A 454 -6.47 -14.21 12.30
C CYS A 454 -7.87 -14.41 11.69
N ASP A 455 -8.06 -15.51 10.96
CA ASP A 455 -9.30 -15.84 10.25
C ASP A 455 -9.69 -17.33 10.36
N PHE A 456 -8.85 -18.23 10.90
CA PHE A 456 -9.08 -19.69 10.94
C PHE A 456 -9.80 -20.28 9.70
N GLY A 457 -9.40 -19.84 8.49
CA GLY A 457 -10.04 -20.31 7.25
C GLY A 457 -11.49 -19.84 7.05
N GLY A 458 -11.87 -18.69 7.61
CA GLY A 458 -13.23 -18.17 7.61
C GLY A 458 -14.08 -18.63 8.79
N ALA A 459 -13.62 -19.61 9.58
CA ALA A 459 -14.39 -20.16 10.72
C ALA A 459 -14.55 -19.17 11.88
N ALA A 460 -13.60 -18.24 12.05
CA ALA A 460 -13.65 -17.23 13.09
C ALA A 460 -12.77 -16.03 12.78
N HIS A 461 -12.94 -14.94 13.51
CA HIS A 461 -12.35 -13.67 13.13
C HIS A 461 -11.96 -12.79 14.33
N LEU A 462 -10.95 -11.93 14.13
CA LEU A 462 -10.56 -10.93 15.13
C LEU A 462 -11.61 -9.83 15.26
N LEU A 463 -12.14 -9.62 16.46
CA LEU A 463 -13.02 -8.50 16.79
C LEU A 463 -12.22 -7.20 16.84
N ALA A 464 -12.72 -6.14 16.18
CA ALA A 464 -12.19 -4.81 16.39
C ALA A 464 -12.55 -4.35 17.80
N ALA A 465 -11.55 -4.00 18.62
CA ALA A 465 -11.81 -3.44 19.94
C ALA A 465 -12.72 -2.21 19.80
N ASN A 466 -13.92 -2.28 20.37
CA ASN A 466 -14.81 -1.12 20.45
C ASN A 466 -14.04 0.04 21.10
N LYS A 467 -13.72 1.09 20.32
CA LYS A 467 -13.50 2.40 20.93
C LYS A 467 -14.74 2.69 21.77
N PRO A 468 -14.64 3.00 23.06
CA PRO A 468 -15.82 3.25 23.87
C PRO A 468 -16.63 4.36 23.20
N SER A 469 -17.80 3.97 22.71
CA SER A 469 -18.80 4.87 22.15
C SER A 469 -19.10 5.94 23.20
N ARG A 470 -19.14 7.21 22.78
CA ARG A 470 -19.54 8.40 23.57
C ARG A 470 -20.53 8.06 24.69
N VAL A 471 -20.03 7.93 25.92
CA VAL A 471 -20.86 8.05 27.13
C VAL A 471 -20.62 9.44 27.73
N LYS A 472 -21.71 10.21 27.70
CA LYS A 472 -22.01 11.51 28.30
C LYS A 472 -20.87 12.20 29.07
N ARG A 473 -20.44 13.32 28.48
CA ARG A 473 -19.82 14.46 29.18
C ARG A 473 -20.82 14.95 30.25
N GLN A 474 -20.63 14.55 31.50
CA GLN A 474 -21.30 15.15 32.64
C GLN A 474 -20.23 15.74 33.56
N GLU A 475 -20.08 17.05 33.40
CA GLU A 475 -19.75 18.06 34.42
C GLU A 475 -18.75 17.65 35.51
N ALA A 476 -17.48 17.98 35.27
CA ALA A 476 -16.55 18.21 36.36
C ALA A 476 -16.95 19.50 37.08
N LEU A 477 -17.55 19.35 38.27
CA LEU A 477 -17.74 20.43 39.22
C LEU A 477 -16.59 20.41 40.24
N VAL A 478 -15.89 21.53 40.26
CA VAL A 478 -14.80 21.99 41.11
C VAL A 478 -14.97 21.64 42.59
N THR A 479 -13.90 21.18 43.26
CA THR A 479 -13.37 21.80 44.49
C THR A 479 -11.97 21.26 44.88
N PRO A 480 -11.11 22.08 45.54
CA PRO A 480 -9.66 21.87 45.61
C PRO A 480 -9.14 21.53 47.03
N ILE A 481 -7.80 21.37 47.11
CA ILE A 481 -6.91 21.28 48.31
C ILE A 481 -6.72 19.82 48.78
N GLY A 482 -5.55 19.19 48.60
CA GLY A 482 -4.21 19.56 49.11
C GLY A 482 -4.06 18.98 50.52
N ASN A 483 -3.07 18.20 50.95
CA ASN A 483 -1.74 17.85 50.47
C ASN A 483 -1.34 16.53 51.16
N LEU A 484 -0.32 15.87 50.60
CA LEU A 484 0.49 14.84 51.24
C LEU A 484 0.80 15.16 52.71
N ILE A 485 0.99 14.12 53.54
CA ILE A 485 2.29 13.82 54.18
C ILE A 485 2.12 12.58 55.06
N LEU A 486 2.94 11.57 54.71
CA LEU A 486 3.72 10.68 55.60
C LEU A 486 3.00 10.00 56.78
N MET A 487 3.17 8.72 57.12
CA MET A 487 4.06 7.64 56.71
C MET A 487 3.87 6.54 57.80
N TRP A 488 4.14 5.27 57.48
CA TRP A 488 4.34 4.13 58.43
C TRP A 488 3.06 3.61 59.14
N CYS A 489 2.79 2.32 59.32
CA CYS A 489 3.52 1.08 59.05
C CYS A 489 2.57 -0.13 59.22
N LEU A 490 2.97 -1.29 58.68
CA LEU A 490 2.49 -2.67 58.92
C LEU A 490 1.30 -3.18 58.09
N GLY A 491 1.62 -4.03 57.12
CA GLY A 491 0.62 -4.85 56.42
C GLY A 491 1.06 -5.52 55.10
N ILE A 492 2.36 -5.74 54.88
CA ILE A 492 2.86 -6.47 53.71
C ILE A 492 2.72 -7.98 53.96
N ALA A 493 1.81 -8.64 53.25
CA ALA A 493 1.92 -10.05 52.79
C ALA A 493 0.70 -10.52 51.96
N GLY A 494 -0.48 -9.90 52.09
CA GLY A 494 -1.71 -10.39 51.41
C GLY A 494 -2.07 -9.69 50.09
N LEU A 495 -1.56 -8.49 49.83
CA LEU A 495 -2.02 -7.63 48.73
C LEU A 495 -1.34 -7.90 47.38
N PHE A 496 -0.14 -8.49 47.36
CA PHE A 496 0.56 -8.75 46.08
C PHE A 496 -0.02 -9.95 45.31
N ALA A 497 -0.56 -10.97 45.99
CA ALA A 497 -1.24 -12.08 45.32
C ALA A 497 -2.62 -11.67 44.78
N GLY A 498 -3.39 -10.90 45.57
CA GLY A 498 -4.72 -10.43 45.18
C GLY A 498 -4.69 -9.46 44.00
N VAL A 499 -3.75 -8.50 44.00
CA VAL A 499 -3.60 -7.54 42.88
C VAL A 499 -3.04 -8.23 41.64
N PHE A 500 -2.11 -9.18 41.76
CA PHE A 500 -1.61 -9.91 40.59
C PHE A 500 -2.69 -10.82 39.99
N VAL A 501 -3.48 -11.51 40.82
CA VAL A 501 -4.62 -12.32 40.36
C VAL A 501 -5.70 -11.45 39.76
N LEU A 502 -6.05 -10.30 40.36
CA LEU A 502 -7.06 -9.38 39.80
C LEU A 502 -6.57 -8.71 38.51
N VAL A 503 -5.29 -8.34 38.39
CA VAL A 503 -4.72 -7.81 37.14
C VAL A 503 -4.63 -8.91 36.08
N THR A 504 -4.32 -10.15 36.46
CA THR A 504 -4.27 -11.29 35.52
C THR A 504 -5.67 -11.71 35.08
N LEU A 505 -6.66 -11.70 35.98
CA LEU A 505 -8.07 -11.97 35.68
C LEU A 505 -8.69 -10.82 34.87
N TYR A 506 -8.38 -9.56 35.20
CA TYR A 506 -8.83 -8.39 34.44
C TYR A 506 -8.17 -8.34 33.04
N SER A 507 -6.89 -8.70 32.95
CA SER A 507 -6.19 -8.86 31.67
C SER A 507 -6.71 -10.06 30.88
N ARG A 508 -7.08 -11.18 31.53
CA ARG A 508 -7.72 -12.33 30.88
C ARG A 508 -9.15 -12.01 30.42
N TYR A 509 -9.91 -11.26 31.22
CA TYR A 509 -11.25 -10.80 30.89
C TYR A 509 -11.25 -9.78 29.74
N GLN A 510 -10.29 -8.84 29.71
CA GLN A 510 -10.07 -7.96 28.56
C GLN A 510 -9.60 -8.73 27.32
N ARG A 511 -8.80 -9.79 27.49
CA ARG A 511 -8.34 -10.69 26.40
C ARG A 511 -9.43 -11.60 25.84
N GLN A 512 -10.52 -11.82 26.55
CA GLN A 512 -11.55 -12.80 26.15
C GLN A 512 -12.39 -12.38 24.93
N ASN A 513 -12.30 -11.11 24.48
CA ASN A 513 -13.19 -10.58 23.44
C ASN A 513 -12.45 -10.08 22.19
N GLU A 514 -11.28 -10.64 21.87
CA GLU A 514 -10.55 -10.28 20.65
C GLU A 514 -10.85 -11.21 19.46
N TYR A 515 -11.57 -12.32 19.67
CA TYR A 515 -11.95 -13.28 18.63
C TYR A 515 -13.45 -13.59 18.71
N SER A 516 -14.07 -13.91 17.57
CA SER A 516 -15.46 -14.39 17.51
C SER A 516 -15.68 -15.35 16.33
N PRO A 517 -16.41 -16.46 16.50
CA PRO A 517 -16.83 -17.33 15.40
C PRO A 517 -17.78 -16.60 14.45
N ILE A 518 -17.64 -16.82 13.14
CA ILE A 518 -18.53 -16.21 12.15
C ILE A 518 -19.87 -16.96 12.16
N ARG A 519 -20.95 -16.23 12.49
CA ARG A 519 -22.33 -16.71 12.33
C ARG A 519 -22.71 -16.66 10.86
N GLY A 520 -23.07 -17.82 10.28
CA GLY A 520 -24.02 -17.83 9.17
C GLY A 520 -25.41 -17.56 9.74
N GLU A 521 -25.94 -16.35 9.57
CA GLU A 521 -27.38 -16.14 9.75
C GLU A 521 -28.10 -16.79 8.56
N ASN A 522 -28.56 -18.02 8.75
CA ASN A 522 -29.69 -18.53 7.98
C ASN A 522 -30.97 -17.91 8.57
N ALA A 523 -31.53 -16.94 7.85
CA ALA A 523 -32.96 -16.64 7.82
C ALA A 523 -33.35 -16.27 6.38
#